data_AF-A0A953DWG5-F1
#
_entry.id   AF-A0A953DWG5-F1
#
_cell.length_a   1.000
_cell.length_b   1.000
_cell.length_c   1.000
_cell.angle_alpha   90.00
_cell.angle_beta   90.00
_cell.angle_gamma   90.00
#
_symmetry.space_group_name_H-M   'P 1'
#
loop_
_entity.id
_entity.type
_entity.pdbx_description
1 polymer ?
#
loop_
_entity_poly.entity_id
_entity_poly.type
_entity_poly.pdbx_seq_one_letter_code
_entity_poly.pdbx_strand_id
1 'polypeptide(L)'
;YVSIFAGVLVLLFLPALLSGAALQRVAILYFETLLLAAAFLALGLAAGFLGHDRSQALIIGAAAWLFLLFGFDLIGFFTARFEFVQKIPDLWVSALMLNPLDAFRIHALFALEQIPAEAANKTALASWWIAHAGFWFSAIAALWSVVLIAVAGWRLNQFEE
;
A
#
# COMPACT_ATOMS: atom_id res chain seq x y z
N TYR A 1 -6.90 -11.94 -20.95
CA TYR A 1 -6.45 -11.18 -19.77
C TYR A 1 -7.60 -10.76 -18.86
N VAL A 2 -8.66 -10.11 -19.36
CA VAL A 2 -9.84 -9.71 -18.56
C VAL A 2 -10.51 -10.89 -17.82
N SER A 3 -10.57 -12.07 -18.46
CA SER A 3 -11.16 -13.29 -17.87
C SER A 3 -10.39 -13.84 -16.64
N ILE A 4 -9.07 -13.73 -16.64
CA ILE A 4 -8.23 -14.20 -15.52
C ILE A 4 -8.40 -13.25 -14.33
N PHE A 5 -8.38 -11.94 -14.59
CA PHE A 5 -8.56 -10.93 -13.54
C PHE A 5 -9.96 -11.03 -12.91
N ALA A 6 -11.00 -11.20 -13.73
CA ALA A 6 -12.35 -11.45 -13.24
C ALA A 6 -12.44 -12.74 -12.41
N GLY A 7 -11.80 -13.83 -12.84
CA GLY A 7 -11.76 -15.09 -12.09
C GLY A 7 -11.06 -14.96 -10.74
N VAL A 8 -9.93 -14.25 -10.68
CA VAL A 8 -9.22 -13.97 -9.42
C VAL A 8 -10.08 -13.13 -8.49
N LEU A 9 -10.73 -12.08 -9.00
CA LEU A 9 -11.64 -11.25 -8.19
C LEU A 9 -12.78 -12.08 -7.61
N VAL A 10 -13.43 -12.95 -8.40
CA VAL A 10 -14.47 -13.84 -7.88
C VAL A 10 -13.92 -14.72 -6.77
N LEU A 11 -12.78 -15.38 -6.97
CA LEU A 11 -12.18 -16.25 -5.95
C LEU A 11 -11.81 -15.51 -4.66
N LEU A 12 -11.35 -14.26 -4.77
CA LEU A 12 -10.91 -13.47 -3.61
C LEU A 12 -12.10 -13.00 -2.75
N PHE A 13 -13.26 -12.73 -3.36
CA PHE A 13 -14.41 -12.16 -2.66
C PHE A 13 -15.58 -13.13 -2.44
N LEU A 14 -15.60 -14.27 -3.14
CA LEU A 14 -16.62 -15.31 -2.94
C LEU A 14 -16.69 -15.79 -1.48
N PRO A 15 -15.58 -16.05 -0.75
CA PRO A 15 -15.65 -16.45 0.65
C PRO A 15 -16.31 -15.40 1.55
N ALA A 16 -16.08 -14.11 1.28
CA ALA A 16 -16.67 -13.01 2.03
C ALA A 16 -18.18 -12.86 1.76
N LEU A 17 -18.63 -13.15 0.54
CA LEU A 17 -20.05 -13.20 0.21
C LEU A 17 -20.74 -14.40 0.87
N LEU A 18 -20.04 -15.54 0.96
CA LEU A 18 -20.56 -16.77 1.58
C LEU A 18 -20.59 -16.71 3.11
N SER A 19 -19.76 -15.88 3.74
CA SER A 19 -19.73 -15.71 5.20
C SER A 19 -20.86 -14.83 5.75
N GLY A 20 -21.72 -14.28 4.90
CA GLY A 20 -22.80 -13.37 5.29
C GLY A 20 -22.31 -11.98 5.69
N ALA A 21 -21.09 -11.60 5.30
CA ALA A 21 -20.56 -10.26 5.55
C ALA A 21 -21.46 -9.21 4.88
N ALA A 22 -21.65 -8.07 5.55
CA ALA A 22 -22.42 -6.97 4.99
C ALA A 22 -21.84 -6.54 3.64
N LEU A 23 -22.68 -6.49 2.59
CA LEU A 23 -22.27 -6.16 1.23
C LEU A 23 -21.46 -4.85 1.15
N GLN A 24 -21.80 -3.88 1.99
CA GLN A 24 -21.07 -2.62 2.12
C GLN A 24 -19.59 -2.82 2.52
N ARG A 25 -19.30 -3.71 3.48
CA ARG A 25 -17.91 -4.00 3.90
C ARG A 25 -17.12 -4.69 2.79
N VAL A 26 -17.76 -5.62 2.08
CA VAL A 26 -17.15 -6.29 0.93
C VAL A 26 -16.86 -5.30 -0.19
N ALA A 27 -17.78 -4.39 -0.48
CA ALA A 27 -17.59 -3.34 -1.50
C ALA A 27 -16.46 -2.37 -1.15
N ILE A 28 -16.31 -1.99 0.12
CA ILE A 28 -15.21 -1.14 0.59
C ILE A 28 -13.87 -1.87 0.41
N LEU A 29 -13.75 -3.10 0.90
CA LEU A 29 -12.52 -3.90 0.72
C LEU A 29 -12.18 -4.09 -0.77
N TYR A 30 -13.20 -4.30 -1.61
CA TYR A 30 -13.01 -4.40 -3.06
C TYR A 30 -12.43 -3.10 -3.63
N PHE A 31 -13.01 -1.95 -3.30
CA PHE A 31 -12.50 -0.65 -3.73
C PHE A 31 -11.06 -0.43 -3.28
N GLU A 32 -10.72 -0.82 -2.05
CA GLU A 32 -9.37 -0.66 -1.51
C GLU A 32 -8.34 -1.54 -2.21
N THR A 33 -8.68 -2.80 -2.46
CA THR A 33 -7.81 -3.70 -3.23
C THR A 33 -7.60 -3.21 -4.66
N LEU A 34 -8.62 -2.60 -5.29
CA LEU A 34 -8.48 -1.98 -6.61
C LEU A 34 -7.54 -0.77 -6.59
N LEU A 35 -7.64 0.09 -5.58
CA LEU A 35 -6.74 1.23 -5.40
C LEU A 35 -5.29 0.78 -5.18
N LEU A 36 -5.09 -0.24 -4.35
CA LEU A 36 -3.76 -0.81 -4.12
C LEU A 36 -3.21 -1.44 -5.41
N ALA A 37 -4.04 -2.17 -6.15
CA ALA A 37 -3.66 -2.72 -7.45
C ALA A 37 -3.30 -1.60 -8.45
N ALA A 38 -4.02 -0.49 -8.48
CA ALA A 38 -3.69 0.66 -9.32
C ALA A 38 -2.31 1.25 -8.97
N ALA A 39 -1.98 1.37 -7.68
CA ALA A 39 -0.66 1.82 -7.23
C ALA A 39 0.46 0.87 -7.68
N PHE A 40 0.25 -0.45 -7.60
CA PHE A 40 1.23 -1.43 -8.07
C PHE A 40 1.34 -1.51 -9.60
N LEU A 41 0.25 -1.32 -10.32
CA LEU A 41 0.27 -1.21 -11.79
C LEU A 41 1.05 0.04 -12.21
N ALA A 42 0.82 1.18 -11.55
CA ALA A 42 1.58 2.41 -11.78
C ALA A 42 3.08 2.21 -11.45
N LEU A 43 3.39 1.46 -10.38
CA LEU A 43 4.77 1.14 -10.01
C LEU A 43 5.44 0.27 -11.06
N GLY A 44 4.77 -0.78 -11.54
CA GLY A 44 5.25 -1.64 -12.61
C GLY A 44 5.45 -0.88 -13.92
N LEU A 45 4.54 0.05 -14.24
CA LEU A 45 4.66 0.93 -15.40
C LEU A 45 5.88 1.85 -15.29
N ALA A 46 6.04 2.53 -14.15
CA ALA A 46 7.19 3.39 -13.89
C ALA A 46 8.51 2.61 -13.94
N ALA A 47 8.57 1.41 -13.34
CA ALA A 47 9.72 0.52 -13.45
C ALA A 47 10.00 0.10 -14.90
N GLY A 48 8.95 -0.13 -15.69
CA GLY A 48 9.01 -0.41 -17.13
C GLY A 48 9.72 0.68 -17.93
N PHE A 49 9.40 1.94 -17.66
CA PHE A 49 10.00 3.08 -18.36
C PHE A 49 11.37 3.51 -17.80
N LEU A 50 11.68 3.14 -16.56
CA LEU A 50 12.99 3.41 -15.94
C LEU A 50 14.03 2.33 -16.27
N GLY A 51 13.60 1.09 -16.53
CA GLY A 51 14.47 0.01 -16.97
C GLY A 51 14.98 0.21 -18.40
N HIS A 52 16.23 -0.18 -18.66
CA HIS A 52 16.80 -0.17 -20.00
C HIS A 52 16.34 -1.37 -20.85
N ASP A 53 16.13 -2.52 -20.20
CA ASP A 53 15.59 -3.73 -20.80
C ASP A 53 14.43 -4.33 -19.98
N ARG A 54 13.75 -5.33 -20.56
CA ARG A 54 12.58 -5.97 -19.93
C ARG A 54 12.94 -6.68 -18.62
N SER A 55 14.12 -7.29 -18.54
CA SER A 55 14.61 -7.97 -17.34
C SER A 55 14.84 -6.99 -16.19
N GLN A 56 15.50 -5.86 -16.46
CA GLN A 56 15.80 -4.82 -15.50
C GLN A 56 14.51 -4.18 -14.98
N ALA A 57 13.54 -3.91 -15.86
CA ALA A 57 12.23 -3.41 -15.45
C ALA A 57 11.52 -4.36 -14.48
N LEU A 58 11.53 -5.67 -14.77
CA LEU A 58 10.95 -6.68 -13.88
C LEU A 58 11.69 -6.75 -12.54
N ILE A 59 13.03 -6.68 -12.55
CA ILE A 59 13.84 -6.67 -11.33
C ILE A 59 13.54 -5.43 -10.49
N ILE A 60 13.48 -4.23 -11.09
CA ILE A 60 13.16 -2.98 -10.40
C ILE A 60 11.76 -3.05 -9.80
N GLY A 61 10.76 -3.48 -10.57
CA GLY A 61 9.39 -3.61 -10.09
C GLY A 61 9.26 -4.61 -8.94
N ALA A 62 9.88 -5.78 -9.07
CA ALA A 62 9.89 -6.80 -8.02
C ALA A 62 10.64 -6.33 -6.77
N ALA A 63 11.79 -5.66 -6.93
CA ALA A 63 12.56 -5.11 -5.81
C ALA A 63 11.80 -4.00 -5.08
N ALA A 64 11.13 -3.09 -5.81
CA ALA A 64 10.30 -2.04 -5.22
C ALA A 64 9.10 -2.65 -4.47
N TRP A 65 8.45 -3.66 -5.06
CA TRP A 65 7.38 -4.40 -4.39
C TRP A 65 7.86 -5.09 -3.10
N LEU A 66 8.97 -5.82 -3.15
CA LEU A 66 9.58 -6.44 -1.97
C LEU A 66 9.98 -5.41 -0.90
N PHE A 67 10.50 -4.26 -1.33
CA PHE A 67 10.88 -3.18 -0.44
C PHE A 67 9.66 -2.57 0.25
N LEU A 68 8.53 -2.39 -0.45
CA LEU A 68 7.28 -1.95 0.16
C LEU A 68 6.67 -3.02 1.07
N LEU A 69 6.86 -4.30 0.77
CA LEU A 69 6.31 -5.41 1.57
C LEU A 69 7.09 -5.66 2.86
N PHE A 70 8.42 -5.57 2.83
CA PHE A 70 9.27 -5.93 3.96
C PHE A 70 10.32 -4.88 4.30
N GLY A 71 10.77 -4.09 3.32
CA GLY A 71 11.85 -3.13 3.50
C GLY A 71 11.50 -2.03 4.50
N PHE A 72 10.30 -1.44 4.38
CA PHE A 72 9.80 -0.44 5.34
C PHE A 72 9.73 -0.98 6.77
N ASP A 73 9.14 -2.17 6.95
CA ASP A 73 9.07 -2.85 8.25
C ASP A 73 10.47 -3.12 8.83
N LEU A 74 11.40 -3.58 7.99
CA LEU A 74 12.76 -3.91 8.42
C LEU A 74 13.54 -2.65 8.82
N ILE A 75 13.41 -1.55 8.05
CA ILE A 75 13.97 -0.25 8.41
C ILE A 75 13.35 0.23 9.72
N GLY A 76 12.03 0.11 9.90
CA GLY A 76 11.34 0.43 11.14
C GLY A 76 11.90 -0.36 12.33
N PHE A 77 12.09 -1.67 12.15
CA PHE A 77 12.64 -2.55 13.18
C PHE A 77 14.08 -2.19 13.57
N PHE A 78 14.95 -1.90 12.60
CA PHE A 78 16.33 -1.48 12.88
C PHE A 78 16.38 -0.09 13.51
N THR A 79 15.59 0.86 12.99
CA THR A 79 15.55 2.25 13.49
C THR A 79 15.02 2.32 14.92
N ALA A 80 14.08 1.45 15.31
CA ALA A 80 13.57 1.35 16.68
C ALA A 80 14.64 0.98 17.73
N ARG A 81 15.80 0.44 17.32
CA ARG A 81 16.92 0.15 18.23
C ARG A 81 17.72 1.39 18.63
N PHE A 82 17.53 2.52 17.95
CA PHE A 82 18.24 3.76 18.25
C PHE A 82 17.45 4.60 19.26
N GLU A 83 18.12 5.06 20.32
CA GLU A 83 17.50 5.86 21.39
C GLU A 83 16.89 7.18 20.89
N PHE A 84 17.43 7.76 19.81
CA PHE A 84 16.87 8.99 19.20
C PHE A 84 15.47 8.75 18.62
N VAL A 85 15.29 7.63 17.92
CA VAL A 85 14.02 7.29 17.26
C VAL A 85 12.95 6.95 18.30
N GLN A 86 13.33 6.34 19.42
CA GLN A 86 12.41 6.08 20.53
C GLN A 86 11.84 7.34 21.17
N LYS A 87 12.56 8.47 21.11
CA LYS A 87 12.09 9.77 21.65
C LYS A 87 11.06 10.44 20.75
N ILE A 88 10.96 10.06 19.47
CA ILE A 88 10.06 10.68 18.49
C ILE A 88 9.25 9.58 17.80
N PRO A 89 8.30 8.96 18.50
CA PRO A 89 7.53 7.84 17.96
C PRO A 89 6.71 8.21 16.71
N ASP A 90 6.27 9.47 16.60
CA ASP A 90 5.52 9.95 15.42
C ASP A 90 6.34 9.92 14.13
N LEU A 91 7.67 9.96 14.21
CA LEU A 91 8.53 9.85 13.03
C LEU A 91 8.34 8.48 12.35
N TRP A 92 8.35 7.39 13.12
CA TRP A 92 8.16 6.05 12.54
C TRP A 92 6.73 5.89 12.03
N VAL A 93 5.74 6.43 12.76
CA VAL A 93 4.32 6.32 12.38
C VAL A 93 4.12 6.99 11.03
N SER A 94 4.68 8.18 10.85
CA SER A 94 4.62 8.90 9.58
C SER A 94 5.30 8.15 8.43
N ALA A 95 6.42 7.47 8.68
CA ALA A 95 7.08 6.64 7.68
C ALA A 95 6.20 5.46 7.23
N LEU A 96 5.56 4.77 8.19
CA LEU A 96 4.61 3.69 7.89
C LEU A 96 3.36 4.21 7.16
N MET A 97 2.87 5.40 7.53
CA MET A 97 1.75 6.06 6.87
C MET A 97 2.00 6.36 5.39
N LEU A 98 3.26 6.54 4.97
CA LEU A 98 3.61 6.80 3.57
C LEU A 98 3.63 5.54 2.70
N ASN A 99 3.75 4.35 3.29
CA ASN A 99 3.75 3.10 2.55
C ASN A 99 2.30 2.64 2.28
N PRO A 100 1.84 2.59 1.02
CA PRO A 100 0.47 2.20 0.69
C PRO A 100 0.14 0.77 1.11
N LEU A 101 1.14 -0.13 1.16
CA LEU A 101 0.96 -1.51 1.58
C LEU A 101 0.71 -1.60 3.09
N ASP A 102 1.49 -0.86 3.89
CA ASP A 102 1.30 -0.80 5.34
C ASP A 102 -0.01 -0.11 5.71
N ALA A 103 -0.36 0.98 5.04
CA ALA A 103 -1.64 1.66 5.24
C ALA A 103 -2.84 0.74 4.95
N PHE A 104 -2.77 -0.05 3.87
CA PHE A 104 -3.77 -1.08 3.59
C PHE A 104 -3.81 -2.17 4.67
N ARG A 105 -2.63 -2.70 5.05
CA ARG A 105 -2.52 -3.77 6.05
C ARG A 105 -3.09 -3.34 7.40
N ILE A 106 -2.79 -2.12 7.84
CA ILE A 106 -3.32 -1.56 9.08
C ILE A 106 -4.83 -1.39 8.99
N HIS A 107 -5.35 -0.81 7.91
CA HIS A 107 -6.79 -0.68 7.73
C HIS A 107 -7.51 -2.04 7.73
N ALA A 108 -6.98 -3.01 6.99
CA ALA A 108 -7.53 -4.36 6.90
C ALA A 108 -7.50 -5.10 8.26
N LEU A 109 -6.39 -5.01 9.00
CA LEU A 109 -6.27 -5.65 10.33
C LEU A 109 -7.23 -5.02 11.36
N PHE A 110 -7.41 -3.70 11.33
CA PHE A 110 -8.39 -3.03 12.21
C PHE A 110 -9.83 -3.30 11.79
N ALA A 111 -10.12 -3.37 10.48
CA ALA A 111 -11.44 -3.75 9.97
C ALA A 111 -11.82 -5.19 10.35
N LEU A 112 -10.83 -6.05 10.61
CA LEU A 112 -11.01 -7.43 11.07
C LEU A 112 -10.97 -7.57 12.61
N GLU A 113 -10.92 -6.47 13.36
CA GLU A 113 -10.90 -6.43 14.84
C GLU A 113 -9.76 -7.22 15.51
N GLN A 114 -8.66 -7.50 14.78
CA GLN A 114 -7.59 -8.39 15.28
C GLN A 114 -6.50 -7.69 16.11
N ILE A 115 -6.59 -6.38 16.37
CA ILE A 115 -5.56 -5.64 17.11
C ILE A 115 -6.08 -5.19 18.48
N PRO A 116 -5.41 -5.56 19.60
CA PRO A 116 -5.70 -5.00 20.92
C PRO A 116 -5.51 -3.48 20.92
N ALA A 117 -6.57 -2.74 21.24
CA ALA A 117 -6.60 -1.27 21.24
C ALA A 117 -5.50 -0.61 22.12
N GLU A 118 -4.89 -1.37 23.03
CA GLU A 118 -3.87 -0.90 23.98
C GLU A 118 -2.51 -0.60 23.35
N ALA A 119 -2.17 -1.20 22.19
CA ALA A 119 -0.89 -0.93 21.50
C ALA A 119 -0.91 0.33 20.62
N ALA A 120 -2.10 0.71 20.16
CA ALA A 120 -2.37 1.77 19.18
C ALA A 120 -2.37 3.20 19.77
N ASN A 121 -2.61 3.35 21.07
CA ASN A 121 -2.87 4.63 21.72
C ASN A 121 -1.62 5.34 22.27
N LYS A 122 -0.42 4.95 21.84
CA LYS A 122 0.82 5.52 22.40
C LYS A 122 1.16 6.92 21.87
N THR A 123 0.59 7.34 20.74
CA THR A 123 0.76 8.71 20.22
C THR A 123 -0.51 9.27 19.59
N ALA A 124 -0.61 10.61 19.54
CA ALA A 124 -1.75 11.29 18.94
C ALA A 124 -1.85 11.02 17.42
N LEU A 125 -0.71 10.91 16.72
CA LEU A 125 -0.68 10.61 15.29
C LEU A 125 -1.20 9.20 14.98
N ALA A 126 -0.77 8.20 15.76
CA ALA A 126 -1.25 6.83 15.59
C ALA A 126 -2.75 6.73 15.84
N SER A 127 -3.25 7.39 16.89
CA SER A 127 -4.68 7.45 17.19
C SER A 127 -5.49 8.09 16.05
N TRP A 128 -5.02 9.24 15.53
CA TRP A 128 -5.64 9.90 14.39
C TRP A 128 -5.66 9.01 13.15
N TRP A 129 -4.53 8.36 12.84
CA TRP A 129 -4.40 7.52 11.67
C TRP A 129 -5.37 6.34 11.72
N ILE A 130 -5.50 5.68 12.87
CA ILE A 130 -6.42 4.56 13.05
C ILE A 130 -7.87 5.00 12.87
N ALA A 131 -8.24 6.16 13.43
CA ALA A 131 -9.58 6.71 13.28
C ALA A 131 -9.92 7.08 11.82
N HIS A 132 -8.92 7.31 10.97
CA HIS A 132 -9.08 7.74 9.58
C HIS A 132 -8.38 6.80 8.58
N ALA A 133 -8.16 5.54 8.95
CA ALA A 133 -7.26 4.64 8.21
C ALA A 133 -7.71 4.42 6.76
N GLY A 134 -9.00 4.19 6.51
CA GLY A 134 -9.53 4.01 5.15
C GLY A 134 -9.42 5.26 4.27
N PHE A 135 -9.66 6.45 4.85
CA PHE A 135 -9.47 7.73 4.14
C PHE A 135 -8.01 7.96 3.79
N TRP A 136 -7.12 7.76 4.78
CA TRP A 136 -5.68 7.93 4.57
C TRP A 136 -5.12 6.93 3.56
N PHE A 137 -5.53 5.65 3.64
CA PHE A 137 -5.17 4.63 2.67
C PHE A 137 -5.59 5.05 1.24
N SER A 138 -6.83 5.51 1.07
CA SER A 138 -7.32 5.96 -0.23
C SER A 138 -6.51 7.13 -0.78
N ALA A 139 -6.17 8.09 0.08
CA ALA A 139 -5.36 9.25 -0.28
C ALA A 139 -3.92 8.85 -0.66
N ILE A 140 -3.26 8.00 0.12
CA ILE A 140 -1.87 7.60 -0.15
C ILE A 140 -1.77 6.71 -1.40
N ALA A 141 -2.72 5.79 -1.61
CA ALA A 141 -2.75 4.95 -2.80
C ALA A 141 -2.99 5.79 -4.08
N ALA A 142 -3.90 6.77 -4.02
CA ALA A 142 -4.12 7.70 -5.11
C ALA A 142 -2.89 8.56 -5.39
N LEU A 143 -2.25 9.11 -4.35
CA LEU A 143 -1.03 9.90 -4.47
C LEU A 143 0.10 9.10 -5.13
N TRP A 144 0.38 7.90 -4.65
CA TRP A 144 1.40 7.01 -5.24
C TRP A 144 1.09 6.71 -6.71
N SER A 145 -0.15 6.38 -7.02
CA SER A 145 -0.58 6.10 -8.40
C SER A 145 -0.32 7.31 -9.31
N VAL A 146 -0.76 8.51 -8.90
CA VAL A 146 -0.59 9.74 -9.68
C VAL A 146 0.88 10.08 -9.86
N VAL A 147 1.69 10.02 -8.80
CA VAL A 147 3.12 10.33 -8.85
C VAL A 147 3.85 9.35 -9.78
N LEU A 148 3.59 8.05 -9.65
CA LEU A 148 4.25 7.03 -10.47
C LEU A 148 3.84 7.13 -11.95
N ILE A 149 2.57 7.41 -12.23
CA ILE A 149 2.10 7.68 -13.60
C ILE A 149 2.76 8.94 -14.16
N ALA A 150 2.87 10.00 -13.36
CA ALA A 150 3.54 11.23 -13.77
C ALA A 150 5.03 11.00 -14.06
N VAL A 151 5.73 10.21 -13.25
CA VAL A 151 7.13 9.81 -13.48
C VAL A 151 7.27 9.00 -14.77
N ALA A 152 6.37 8.02 -14.99
CA ALA A 152 6.33 7.23 -16.21
C ALA A 152 6.11 8.13 -17.45
N GLY A 153 5.15 9.06 -17.38
CA GLY A 153 4.83 9.99 -18.47
C GLY A 153 5.97 10.98 -18.76
N TRP A 154 6.61 11.52 -17.72
CA TRP A 154 7.78 12.39 -17.88
C TRP A 154 8.92 11.66 -18.59
N ARG A 155 9.16 10.40 -18.21
CA ARG A 155 10.22 9.59 -18.83
C ARG A 155 9.89 9.24 -20.29
N LEU A 156 8.61 8.99 -20.61
CA LEU A 156 8.16 8.75 -21.99
C LEU A 156 8.44 9.97 -22.88
N ASN A 157 8.11 11.17 -22.44
CA ASN A 157 8.33 12.40 -23.21
C ASN A 157 9.82 12.65 -23.54
N GLN A 158 10.74 12.25 -22.67
CA GLN A 158 12.18 12.37 -22.93
C GLN A 158 12.70 11.46 -24.04
N PHE A 159 11.95 10.43 -24.44
CA PHE A 159 12.33 9.55 -25.55
C PHE A 159 11.75 10.00 -26.89
N GLU A 160 10.81 10.95 -26.89
CA GLU A 160 10.19 11.51 -28.11
C GLU A 160 10.95 12.72 -28.66
N GLU A 161 11.82 13.35 -27.85
CA GLU A 161 12.75 14.44 -28.23
C GLU A 161 14.14 13.90 -28.63
#